data_AF-A0A642V2B5-F1
#
_entry.id   AF-A0A642V2B5-F1
#
_cell.length_a   1.000
_cell.length_b   1.000
_cell.length_c   1.000
_cell.angle_alpha   90.00
_cell.angle_beta   90.00
_cell.angle_gamma   90.00
#
_symmetry.space_group_name_H-M   'P 1'
#
loop_
_entity.id
_entity.type
_entity.pdbx_description
1 polymer ?
#
loop_
_entity_poly.entity_id
_entity_poly.type
_entity_poly.pdbx_seq_one_letter_code
_entity_poly.pdbx_strand_id
1 'polypeptide(L)'
;MKLAIVATTFAAILSQAVASLAPEADALAEAEAWANADSLCYQNCGRAMTEFNKCKGQGANKHNCICSSNSRFHQFYDQCVKCPDYIVNKFSRSLAIPERECGLSR
;
A
#
# COMPACT_ATOMS: atom_id res chain seq x y z
N MET A 1 -0.04 -13.01 -79.67
CA MET A 1 0.34 -14.43 -79.51
C MET A 1 1.15 -14.58 -78.23
N LYS A 2 0.82 -15.61 -77.44
CA LYS A 2 1.69 -16.40 -76.55
C LYS A 2 2.31 -15.76 -75.29
N LEU A 3 1.61 -16.05 -74.18
CA LEU A 3 2.07 -16.48 -72.84
C LEU A 3 3.52 -16.98 -72.69
N ALA A 4 4.17 -16.56 -71.60
CA ALA A 4 4.92 -17.38 -70.62
C ALA A 4 5.35 -16.46 -69.44
N ILE A 5 4.63 -16.40 -68.31
CA ILE A 5 4.83 -17.19 -67.07
C ILE A 5 6.31 -17.45 -66.72
N VAL A 6 6.83 -16.72 -65.73
CA VAL A 6 7.81 -17.25 -64.76
C VAL A 6 7.31 -16.87 -63.37
N ALA A 7 6.94 -17.90 -62.62
CA ALA A 7 6.61 -17.85 -61.22
C ALA A 7 7.89 -17.81 -60.38
N THR A 8 7.95 -16.90 -59.40
CA THR A 8 8.78 -17.09 -58.21
C THR A 8 7.94 -16.78 -56.98
N THR A 9 7.83 -17.82 -56.17
CA THR A 9 7.04 -17.93 -54.94
C THR A 9 7.57 -16.98 -53.87
N PHE A 10 6.74 -16.06 -53.40
CA PHE A 10 6.99 -15.37 -52.12
C PHE A 10 6.75 -16.37 -51.00
N ALA A 11 7.84 -16.93 -50.47
CA ALA A 11 7.79 -17.72 -49.26
C ALA A 11 7.44 -16.79 -48.08
N ALA A 12 6.24 -16.95 -47.54
CA ALA A 12 5.85 -16.37 -46.28
C ALA A 12 6.69 -16.99 -45.15
N ILE A 13 7.38 -16.16 -44.37
CA ILE A 13 7.68 -16.51 -42.97
C ILE A 13 7.21 -15.33 -42.11
N LEU A 14 6.10 -15.60 -41.44
CA LEU A 14 5.64 -14.89 -40.27
C LEU A 14 6.76 -14.85 -39.23
N SER A 15 7.36 -13.69 -39.03
CA SER A 15 7.90 -13.33 -37.73
C SER A 15 7.03 -12.22 -37.19
N GLN A 16 5.83 -12.59 -36.74
CA GLN A 16 5.26 -11.90 -35.58
C GLN A 16 6.26 -12.17 -34.45
N ALA A 17 7.25 -11.28 -34.32
CA ALA A 17 7.87 -11.07 -33.03
C ALA A 17 6.73 -10.56 -32.15
N VAL A 18 6.01 -11.50 -31.55
CA VAL A 18 5.21 -11.21 -30.38
C VAL A 18 6.26 -10.76 -29.38
N ALA A 19 6.47 -9.45 -29.32
CA ALA A 19 7.04 -8.85 -28.15
C ALA A 19 6.11 -9.30 -27.02
N SER A 20 6.49 -10.37 -26.34
CA SER A 20 5.93 -10.77 -25.06
C SER A 20 6.30 -9.66 -24.08
N LEU A 21 5.69 -8.49 -24.24
CA LEU A 21 5.65 -7.47 -23.23
C LEU A 21 4.60 -7.92 -22.22
N ALA A 22 5.09 -8.05 -20.98
CA ALA A 22 4.33 -8.04 -19.73
C ALA A 22 3.48 -9.28 -19.44
N PRO A 23 4.06 -10.22 -18.66
CA PRO A 23 3.45 -10.53 -17.37
C PRO A 23 4.38 -10.17 -16.20
N GLU A 24 5.70 -10.14 -16.44
CA GLU A 24 6.70 -9.97 -15.38
C GLU A 24 6.81 -8.52 -14.92
N ALA A 25 6.70 -7.55 -15.83
CA ALA A 25 6.75 -6.12 -15.50
C ALA A 25 5.51 -5.64 -14.72
N ASP A 26 4.32 -6.16 -15.06
CA ASP A 26 3.08 -5.86 -14.33
C ASP A 26 3.09 -6.50 -12.95
N ALA A 27 3.51 -7.77 -12.84
CA ALA A 27 3.62 -8.46 -11.56
C ALA A 27 4.68 -7.83 -10.64
N LEU A 28 5.80 -7.35 -11.20
CA LEU A 28 6.82 -6.64 -10.42
C LEU A 28 6.31 -5.27 -9.96
N ALA A 29 5.65 -4.52 -10.84
CA ALA A 29 5.08 -3.20 -10.51
C ALA A 29 3.97 -3.32 -9.45
N GLU A 30 3.11 -4.34 -9.56
CA GLU A 30 2.13 -4.65 -8.51
C GLU A 30 2.84 -5.04 -7.22
N ALA A 31 3.80 -5.97 -7.24
CA ALA A 31 4.51 -6.40 -6.03
C ALA A 31 5.23 -5.23 -5.32
N GLU A 32 5.84 -4.31 -6.09
CA GLU A 32 6.44 -3.08 -5.56
C GLU A 32 5.38 -2.13 -4.98
N ALA A 33 4.21 -2.01 -5.62
CA ALA A 33 3.09 -1.23 -5.10
C ALA A 33 2.55 -1.81 -3.79
N TRP A 34 2.40 -3.13 -3.69
CA TRP A 34 2.03 -3.83 -2.46
C TRP A 34 3.08 -3.64 -1.36
N ALA A 35 4.37 -3.80 -1.68
CA ALA A 35 5.45 -3.59 -0.72
C ALA A 35 5.52 -2.13 -0.22
N ASN A 36 5.28 -1.15 -1.10
CA ASN A 36 5.21 0.26 -0.73
C ASN A 36 3.95 0.58 0.09
N ALA A 37 2.81 -0.01 -0.24
CA ALA A 37 1.58 0.12 0.55
C ALA A 37 1.78 -0.43 1.96
N ASP A 38 2.40 -1.61 2.08
CA ASP A 38 2.75 -2.22 3.36
C ASP A 38 3.70 -1.36 4.16
N SER A 39 4.78 -0.86 3.53
CA SER A 39 5.74 0.04 4.17
C SER A 39 5.06 1.29 4.72
N LEU A 40 4.18 1.92 3.93
CA LEU A 40 3.41 3.08 4.37
C LEU A 40 2.49 2.73 5.54
N CYS A 41 1.87 1.55 5.51
CA CYS A 41 1.02 1.05 6.59
C CYS A 41 1.78 0.85 7.91
N TYR A 42 2.93 0.16 7.87
CA TYR A 42 3.81 0.05 9.04
C TYR A 42 4.24 1.43 9.57
N GLN A 43 4.57 2.36 8.67
CA GLN A 43 4.95 3.71 9.06
C GLN A 43 3.82 4.48 9.72
N ASN A 44 2.59 4.42 9.18
CA ASN A 44 1.43 5.10 9.77
C ASN A 44 1.11 4.52 11.15
N CYS A 45 1.05 3.20 11.29
CA CYS A 45 0.81 2.57 12.58
C CYS A 45 1.92 2.90 13.60
N GLY A 46 3.19 2.88 13.18
CA GLY A 46 4.32 3.28 14.01
C GLY A 46 4.24 4.74 14.45
N ARG A 47 3.95 5.66 13.52
CA ARG A 47 3.83 7.10 13.78
C ARG A 47 2.66 7.40 14.72
N ALA A 48 1.52 6.73 14.56
CA ALA A 48 0.40 6.84 15.51
C ALA A 48 0.88 6.54 16.94
N MET A 49 1.62 5.45 17.14
CA MET A 49 2.17 5.11 18.46
C MET A 49 3.22 6.11 18.95
N THR A 50 4.06 6.65 18.06
CA THR A 50 5.01 7.71 18.39
C THR A 50 4.29 8.97 18.89
N GLU A 51 3.24 9.42 18.20
CA GLU A 51 2.45 10.59 18.62
C GLU A 51 1.71 10.34 19.94
N PHE A 52 1.13 9.16 20.13
CA PHE A 52 0.57 8.76 21.42
C PHE A 52 1.62 8.84 22.56
N ASN A 53 2.84 8.37 22.31
CA ASN A 53 3.91 8.41 23.30
C ASN A 53 4.34 9.83 23.67
N LYS A 54 4.31 10.79 22.73
CA LYS A 54 4.58 12.21 23.01
C LYS A 54 3.57 12.81 23.98
N CYS A 55 2.33 12.33 23.96
CA CYS A 55 1.27 12.81 24.86
C CYS A 55 1.34 12.24 26.29
N LYS A 56 2.14 11.19 26.56
CA LYS A 56 2.22 10.57 27.90
C LYS A 56 2.68 11.53 29.01
N GLY A 57 3.49 12.54 28.67
CA GLY A 57 3.98 13.55 29.61
C GLY A 57 3.06 14.77 29.81
N GLN A 58 1.89 14.82 29.16
CA GLN A 58 1.02 16.00 29.15
C GLN A 58 0.11 16.14 30.39
N GLY A 59 0.19 15.20 31.36
CA GLY A 59 -0.63 15.24 32.57
C GLY A 59 -2.13 15.29 32.27
N ALA A 60 -2.83 16.28 32.81
CA ALA A 60 -4.27 16.48 32.59
C ALA A 60 -4.64 16.70 31.11
N ASN A 61 -3.72 17.21 30.29
CA ASN A 61 -3.95 17.47 28.86
C ASN A 61 -3.73 16.23 27.98
N LYS A 62 -3.32 15.08 28.55
CA LYS A 62 -3.05 13.85 27.80
C LYS A 62 -4.24 13.43 26.93
N HIS A 63 -5.44 13.42 27.50
CA HIS A 63 -6.65 12.99 26.78
C HIS A 63 -6.88 13.88 25.54
N ASN A 64 -6.87 15.20 25.70
CA ASN A 64 -7.06 16.12 24.58
C ASN A 64 -5.92 16.02 23.54
N CYS A 65 -4.67 15.81 23.99
CA CYS A 65 -3.51 15.64 23.11
C CYS A 65 -3.66 14.44 22.16
N ILE A 66 -4.30 13.36 22.61
CA ILE A 66 -4.46 12.12 21.84
C ILE A 66 -5.81 12.10 21.11
N CYS A 67 -6.90 12.39 21.82
CA CYS A 67 -8.28 12.10 21.40
C CYS A 67 -8.98 13.26 20.69
N SER A 68 -8.35 14.44 20.59
CA SER A 68 -8.87 15.49 19.72
C SER A 68 -8.90 14.99 18.27
N SER A 69 -9.98 15.24 17.54
CA SER A 69 -10.16 14.77 16.16
C SER A 69 -9.10 15.30 15.19
N ASN A 70 -8.45 16.41 15.53
CA ASN A 70 -7.34 16.99 14.76
C ASN A 70 -5.94 16.60 15.29
N SER A 71 -5.86 15.68 16.27
CA SER A 71 -4.58 15.27 16.85
C SER A 71 -3.70 14.58 15.82
N ARG A 72 -2.37 14.69 16.01
CA ARG A 72 -1.41 13.95 15.20
C ARG A 72 -1.58 12.44 15.34
N PHE A 73 -2.04 11.96 16.50
CA PHE A 73 -2.38 10.56 16.69
C PHE A 73 -3.47 10.13 15.70
N HIS A 74 -4.61 10.83 15.64
CA HIS A 74 -5.72 10.52 14.72
C HIS A 74 -5.29 10.56 13.26
N GLN A 75 -4.49 11.55 12.86
CA GLN A 75 -3.98 11.64 11.48
C GLN A 75 -3.29 10.37 10.98
N PHE A 76 -2.52 9.70 11.84
CA PHE A 76 -1.82 8.46 11.48
C PHE A 76 -2.63 7.21 11.84
N TYR A 77 -3.40 7.23 12.92
CA TYR A 77 -4.26 6.13 13.33
C TYR A 77 -5.33 5.82 12.28
N ASP A 78 -6.00 6.85 11.76
CA ASP A 78 -7.07 6.70 10.77
C ASP A 78 -6.55 6.12 9.44
N GLN A 79 -5.26 6.31 9.14
CA GLN A 79 -4.59 5.68 8.00
C GLN A 79 -4.13 4.26 8.33
N CYS A 80 -3.65 4.04 9.56
CA CYS A 80 -3.26 2.71 10.05
C CYS A 80 -4.42 1.73 10.04
N VAL A 81 -5.62 2.11 10.51
CA VAL A 81 -6.77 1.19 10.58
C VAL A 81 -7.37 0.84 9.22
N LYS A 82 -6.97 1.53 8.15
CA LYS A 82 -7.33 1.19 6.77
C LYS A 82 -6.37 0.19 6.12
N CYS A 83 -5.28 -0.13 6.79
CA CYS A 83 -4.29 -1.08 6.31
C CYS A 83 -4.79 -2.53 6.40
N PRO A 84 -4.18 -3.45 5.64
CA PRO A 84 -4.49 -4.87 5.75
C PRO A 84 -4.39 -5.38 7.21
N ASP A 85 -5.32 -6.26 7.58
CA ASP A 85 -5.45 -6.76 8.96
C ASP A 85 -4.15 -7.36 9.51
N TYR A 86 -3.35 -8.04 8.68
CA TYR A 86 -2.09 -8.64 9.13
C TYR A 86 -1.06 -7.60 9.60
N ILE A 87 -1.15 -6.34 9.13
CA ILE A 87 -0.34 -5.23 9.62
C ILE A 87 -0.97 -4.66 10.89
N VAL A 88 -2.27 -4.32 10.86
CA VAL A 88 -2.99 -3.74 12.02
C VAL A 88 -2.89 -4.66 13.24
N ASN A 89 -2.98 -5.97 13.04
CA ASN A 89 -2.86 -6.99 14.08
C ASN A 89 -1.50 -6.96 14.79
N LYS A 90 -0.41 -6.60 14.08
CA LYS A 90 0.92 -6.43 14.71
C LYS A 90 0.97 -5.26 15.68
N PHE A 91 0.12 -4.26 15.49
CA PHE A 91 0.03 -3.09 16.36
C PHE A 91 -1.12 -3.16 17.37
N SER A 92 -2.03 -4.12 17.24
CA SER A 92 -3.28 -4.19 18.02
C SER A 92 -3.09 -4.10 19.53
N ARG A 93 -2.07 -4.77 20.08
CA ARG A 93 -1.76 -4.69 21.53
C ARG A 93 -1.35 -3.29 21.96
N SER A 94 -0.57 -2.61 21.13
CA SER A 94 -0.09 -1.24 21.37
C SER A 94 -1.20 -0.22 21.21
N LEU A 95 -2.01 -0.37 20.17
CA LEU A 95 -3.15 0.49 19.84
C LEU A 95 -4.32 0.37 20.82
N ALA A 96 -4.48 -0.77 21.50
CA ALA A 96 -5.53 -0.96 22.50
C ALA A 96 -5.48 0.06 23.65
N ILE A 97 -4.31 0.67 23.92
CA ILE A 97 -4.18 1.71 24.95
C ILE A 97 -4.80 3.03 24.49
N PRO A 98 -4.35 3.67 23.39
CA PRO A 98 -4.99 4.90 22.91
C PRO A 98 -6.45 4.69 22.50
N GLU A 99 -6.82 3.52 22.00
CA GLU A 99 -8.23 3.24 21.66
C GLU A 99 -9.13 3.27 22.88
N ARG A 100 -8.72 2.62 23.97
CA ARG A 100 -9.46 2.69 25.24
C ARG A 100 -9.47 4.10 25.82
N GLU A 101 -8.36 4.84 25.70
CA GLU A 101 -8.27 6.24 26.17
C GLU A 101 -9.26 7.14 25.42
N CYS A 102 -9.43 6.93 24.11
CA CYS A 102 -10.24 7.79 23.25
C CYS A 102 -11.62 7.21 22.90
N GLY A 103 -11.99 6.05 23.45
CA GLY A 103 -13.27 5.39 23.16
C GLY A 103 -13.41 4.95 21.70
N LEU A 104 -12.30 4.58 21.05
CA LEU A 104 -12.28 4.16 19.65
C LEU A 104 -12.50 2.65 19.54
N SER A 105 -13.27 2.26 18.54
CA SER A 105 -13.38 0.87 18.07
C SER A 105 -13.05 0.82 16.58
N ARG A 106 -12.21 -0.12 16.23
CA ARG A 106 -11.85 -0.47 14.86
C ARG A 106 -12.64 -1.69 14.41
#